data_AF-A0A958KT87-F1
#
_entry.id   AF-A0A958KT87-F1
#
_cell.length_a   1.000
_cell.length_b   1.000
_cell.length_c   1.000
_cell.angle_alpha   90.00
_cell.angle_beta   90.00
_cell.angle_gamma   90.00
#
_symmetry.space_group_name_H-M   'P 1'
#
loop_
_entity.id
_entity.type
_entity.pdbx_description
1 polymer ?
#
loop_
_entity_poly.entity_id
_entity_poly.type
_entity_poly.pdbx_seq_one_letter_code
_entity_poly.pdbx_strand_id
1 'polypeptide(L)'
;ALLFPYAFFLASNSKIVQIGVYTVLLAMGIRSIKLNYVDYANPKEAYVYVQTSPKMKEVVDPLRKWIKLHPDEKNLRFLIQTKSEWPLPWLLKDFKAAVYVNVLPDNWKTYDIVIMDRPLFDVVAKPFEDNFFKKDFQIRFEQEPSVLLITNERKDIISIYGGSF
;
A
#
# COMPACT_ATOMS: atom_id res chain seq x y z
N ALA A 1 -31.50 -21.90 -5.33
CA ALA A 1 -32.04 -20.77 -6.12
C ALA A 1 -31.54 -20.72 -7.57
N LEU A 2 -30.37 -21.30 -7.92
CA LEU A 2 -29.80 -21.24 -9.29
C LEU A 2 -30.43 -22.19 -10.34
N LEU A 3 -31.30 -23.13 -9.94
CA LEU A 3 -31.85 -24.14 -10.84
C LEU A 3 -33.02 -23.62 -11.72
N PHE A 4 -33.71 -22.57 -11.28
CA PHE A 4 -34.88 -22.02 -11.97
C PHE A 4 -34.58 -21.32 -13.32
N PRO A 5 -33.54 -20.48 -13.46
CA PRO A 5 -33.23 -19.84 -14.74
C PRO A 5 -32.64 -20.80 -15.79
N TYR A 6 -31.96 -21.86 -15.36
CA TYR A 6 -31.36 -22.86 -16.26
C TYR A 6 -32.43 -23.71 -16.98
N ALA A 7 -33.49 -24.08 -16.25
CA ALA A 7 -34.63 -24.81 -16.81
C ALA A 7 -35.44 -23.97 -17.82
N PHE A 8 -35.60 -22.66 -17.58
CA PHE A 8 -36.30 -21.76 -18.50
C PHE A 8 -35.52 -21.49 -19.80
N PHE A 9 -34.18 -21.45 -19.73
CA PHE A 9 -33.31 -21.29 -20.90
C PHE A 9 -33.35 -22.52 -21.82
N LEU A 10 -33.33 -23.73 -21.26
CA LEU A 10 -33.47 -24.98 -22.03
C LEU A 10 -34.89 -25.17 -22.60
N ALA A 11 -35.92 -24.69 -21.89
CA ALA A 11 -37.31 -24.73 -22.36
C ALA A 11 -37.63 -23.66 -23.42
N SER A 12 -36.82 -22.61 -23.52
CA SER A 12 -36.97 -21.53 -24.50
C SER A 12 -36.32 -21.89 -25.84
N ASN A 13 -37.13 -22.10 -26.86
CA ASN A 13 -36.68 -22.30 -28.25
C ASN A 13 -36.30 -20.99 -28.98
N SER A 14 -36.36 -19.85 -28.28
CA SER A 14 -36.07 -18.55 -28.87
C SER A 14 -34.58 -18.26 -28.88
N LYS A 15 -33.98 -18.24 -30.08
CA LYS A 15 -32.57 -17.85 -30.30
C LYS A 15 -32.25 -16.48 -29.69
N ILE A 16 -33.23 -15.56 -29.66
CA ILE A 16 -33.07 -14.21 -29.08
C ILE A 16 -32.85 -14.28 -27.58
N VAL A 17 -33.65 -15.10 -26.87
CA VAL A 17 -33.50 -15.30 -25.42
C VAL A 17 -32.15 -15.94 -25.11
N GLN A 18 -31.72 -16.91 -25.93
CA GLN A 18 -30.46 -17.58 -25.73
C GLN A 18 -29.26 -16.64 -25.89
N ILE A 19 -29.26 -15.82 -26.95
CA ILE A 19 -28.25 -14.78 -27.19
C ILE A 19 -28.23 -13.77 -26.03
N GLY A 20 -29.40 -13.35 -25.54
CA GLY A 20 -29.48 -12.42 -24.40
C GLY A 20 -28.81 -12.97 -23.14
N VAL A 21 -29.08 -14.23 -22.79
CA VAL A 21 -28.47 -14.87 -21.60
C VAL A 21 -26.97 -15.06 -21.79
N TYR A 22 -26.49 -15.52 -22.96
CA TYR A 22 -25.05 -15.64 -23.22
C TYR A 22 -24.35 -14.28 -23.13
N THR A 23 -24.98 -13.21 -23.63
CA THR A 23 -24.43 -11.85 -23.56
C THR A 23 -24.31 -11.38 -22.11
N VAL A 24 -25.32 -11.64 -21.27
CA VAL A 24 -25.28 -11.31 -19.83
C VAL A 24 -24.17 -12.11 -19.12
N LEU A 25 -24.07 -13.42 -19.38
CA LEU A 25 -23.03 -14.26 -18.79
C LEU A 25 -21.62 -13.82 -19.21
N LEU A 26 -21.44 -13.46 -20.48
CA LEU A 26 -20.17 -12.94 -20.99
C LEU A 26 -19.83 -11.60 -20.32
N ALA A 27 -20.79 -10.68 -20.21
CA ALA A 27 -20.60 -9.40 -19.53
C ALA A 27 -20.24 -9.59 -18.04
N MET A 28 -20.89 -10.51 -17.35
CA MET A 28 -20.57 -10.88 -15.97
C MET A 28 -19.16 -11.48 -15.87
N GLY A 29 -18.79 -12.40 -16.77
CA GLY A 29 -17.46 -13.00 -16.80
C GLY A 29 -16.35 -11.97 -17.00
N ILE A 30 -16.52 -11.06 -17.97
CA ILE A 30 -15.58 -9.96 -18.20
C ILE A 30 -15.49 -9.05 -16.96
N ARG A 31 -16.62 -8.74 -16.32
CA ARG A 31 -16.63 -7.91 -15.11
C ARG A 31 -15.93 -8.61 -13.94
N SER A 32 -16.13 -9.90 -13.76
CA SER A 32 -15.43 -10.71 -12.76
C SER A 32 -13.92 -10.72 -13.01
N ILE A 33 -13.46 -10.92 -14.25
CA ILE A 33 -12.03 -10.88 -14.58
C ILE A 33 -11.45 -9.50 -14.25
N LYS A 34 -12.12 -8.43 -14.69
CA LYS A 34 -11.68 -7.06 -14.44
C LYS A 34 -11.58 -6.75 -12.94
N LEU A 35 -12.59 -7.09 -12.16
CA LEU A 35 -12.61 -6.86 -10.71
C LEU A 35 -11.53 -7.66 -9.96
N ASN A 36 -11.23 -8.89 -10.38
CA ASN A 36 -10.28 -9.74 -9.66
C ASN A 36 -8.81 -9.51 -10.05
N TYR A 37 -8.54 -9.08 -11.28
CA TYR A 37 -7.15 -9.01 -11.79
C TYR A 37 -6.68 -7.60 -12.15
N VAL A 38 -7.59 -6.71 -12.52
CA VAL A 38 -7.23 -5.35 -12.98
C VAL A 38 -7.52 -4.33 -11.89
N ASP A 39 -8.77 -4.28 -11.43
CA ASP A 39 -9.26 -3.32 -10.44
C ASP A 39 -9.28 -3.88 -9.01
N TYR A 40 -8.52 -4.96 -8.76
CA TYR A 40 -8.53 -5.72 -7.50
C TYR A 40 -8.17 -4.92 -6.25
N ALA A 41 -7.61 -3.72 -6.42
CA ALA A 41 -7.28 -2.80 -5.34
C ALA A 41 -7.81 -1.38 -5.57
N ASN A 42 -8.81 -1.22 -6.43
CA ASN A 42 -9.45 0.08 -6.67
C ASN A 42 -10.48 0.38 -5.57
N PRO A 43 -10.24 1.37 -4.69
CA PRO A 43 -11.15 1.69 -3.58
C PRO A 43 -12.49 2.28 -4.03
N LYS A 44 -12.64 2.65 -5.32
CA LYS A 44 -13.91 3.13 -5.88
C LYS A 44 -14.88 2.00 -6.24
N GLU A 45 -14.43 0.75 -6.23
CA GLU A 45 -15.26 -0.41 -6.53
C GLU A 45 -15.88 -0.96 -5.24
N ALA A 46 -17.21 -1.04 -5.17
CA ALA A 46 -17.95 -1.38 -3.95
C ALA A 46 -17.63 -2.77 -3.36
N TYR A 47 -17.12 -3.69 -4.19
CA TYR A 47 -16.78 -5.06 -3.79
C TYR A 47 -15.29 -5.26 -3.48
N VAL A 48 -14.46 -4.22 -3.66
CA VAL A 48 -13.01 -4.32 -3.48
C VAL A 48 -12.66 -3.85 -2.08
N TYR A 49 -12.43 -4.80 -1.18
CA TYR A 49 -11.86 -4.54 0.13
C TYR A 49 -10.41 -5.02 0.16
N VAL A 50 -9.47 -4.08 0.27
CA VAL A 50 -8.04 -4.42 0.38
C VAL A 50 -7.51 -3.94 1.71
N GLN A 51 -6.94 -4.87 2.48
CA GLN A 51 -6.37 -4.61 3.80
C GLN A 51 -5.12 -3.72 3.77
N THR A 52 -4.44 -3.58 2.62
CA THR A 52 -3.22 -2.79 2.48
C THR A 52 -3.16 -2.17 1.08
N SER A 53 -2.91 -0.87 1.02
CA SER A 53 -2.82 -0.15 -0.26
C SER A 53 -1.63 -0.66 -1.08
N PRO A 54 -1.76 -0.83 -2.42
CA PRO A 54 -0.64 -1.14 -3.30
C PRO A 54 0.52 -0.15 -3.19
N LYS A 55 0.25 1.11 -2.82
CA LYS A 55 1.26 2.16 -2.61
C LYS A 55 2.29 1.80 -1.53
N MET A 56 1.91 0.93 -0.58
CA MET A 56 2.85 0.42 0.42
C MET A 56 4.06 -0.30 -0.21
N LYS A 57 3.87 -0.96 -1.36
CA LYS A 57 4.96 -1.63 -2.08
C LYS A 57 6.01 -0.64 -2.58
N GLU A 58 5.60 0.58 -2.94
CA GLU A 58 6.51 1.63 -3.40
C GLU A 58 7.45 2.17 -2.32
N VAL A 59 7.17 1.85 -1.06
CA VAL A 59 8.02 2.15 0.11
C VAL A 59 8.83 0.92 0.51
N VAL A 60 8.16 -0.23 0.68
CA VAL A 60 8.80 -1.42 1.26
C VAL A 60 9.72 -2.14 0.26
N ASP A 61 9.33 -2.26 -1.02
CA ASP A 61 10.09 -3.05 -1.98
C ASP A 61 11.48 -2.45 -2.30
N PRO A 62 11.63 -1.12 -2.48
CA PRO A 62 12.96 -0.52 -2.66
C PRO A 62 13.89 -0.75 -1.46
N LEU A 63 13.39 -0.59 -0.22
CA LEU A 63 14.19 -0.83 0.99
C LEU A 63 14.59 -2.30 1.13
N ARG A 64 13.69 -3.23 0.79
CA ARG A 64 14.01 -4.66 0.79
C ARG A 64 15.07 -5.02 -0.24
N LYS A 65 15.04 -4.40 -1.42
CA LYS A 65 16.09 -4.57 -2.43
C LYS A 65 17.42 -4.01 -1.93
N TRP A 66 17.38 -2.82 -1.30
CA TRP A 66 18.56 -2.18 -0.72
C TRP A 66 19.27 -3.08 0.30
N ILE A 67 18.55 -3.58 1.32
CA ILE A 67 19.15 -4.46 2.35
C ILE A 67 19.71 -5.76 1.76
N LYS A 68 19.10 -6.30 0.71
CA LYS A 68 19.62 -7.50 0.04
C LYS A 68 20.97 -7.25 -0.64
N LEU A 69 21.19 -6.04 -1.16
CA LEU A 69 22.44 -5.62 -1.78
C LEU A 69 23.47 -5.17 -0.74
N HIS A 70 23.02 -4.58 0.37
CA HIS A 70 23.83 -4.02 1.45
C HIS A 70 23.54 -4.72 2.79
N PRO A 71 23.98 -5.99 2.97
CA PRO A 71 23.68 -6.77 4.16
C PRO A 71 24.28 -6.18 5.46
N ASP A 72 25.31 -5.34 5.34
CA ASP A 72 25.95 -4.64 6.47
C ASP A 72 25.07 -3.51 7.01
N GLU A 73 24.12 -3.02 6.22
CA GLU A 73 23.20 -1.94 6.58
C GLU A 73 21.92 -2.41 7.28
N LYS A 74 21.87 -3.67 7.74
CA LYS A 74 20.73 -4.19 8.52
C LYS A 74 20.46 -3.43 9.82
N ASN A 75 21.41 -2.61 10.27
CA ASN A 75 21.33 -1.78 11.46
C ASN A 75 20.75 -0.38 11.21
N LEU A 76 20.23 -0.11 10.01
CA LEU A 76 19.45 1.09 9.74
C LEU A 76 18.42 1.33 10.84
N ARG A 77 18.45 2.52 11.45
CA ARG A 77 17.54 2.86 12.54
C ARG A 77 16.23 3.34 11.96
N PHE A 78 15.19 2.53 12.16
CA PHE A 78 13.84 2.84 11.74
C PHE A 78 13.02 3.27 12.95
N LEU A 79 12.36 4.42 12.85
CA LEU A 79 11.36 4.84 13.81
C LEU A 79 10.00 4.81 13.14
N ILE A 80 9.06 4.07 13.72
CA ILE A 80 7.69 4.00 13.25
C ILE A 80 6.79 4.57 14.34
N GLN A 81 6.14 5.69 14.04
CA GLN A 81 5.04 6.22 14.83
C GLN A 81 3.82 6.23 13.91
N THR A 82 2.82 5.41 14.18
CA THR A 82 1.56 5.51 13.45
C THR A 82 0.43 5.02 14.34
N LYS A 83 -0.77 5.58 14.17
CA LYS A 83 -1.96 5.07 14.85
C LYS A 83 -2.30 3.63 14.45
N SER A 84 -1.86 3.17 13.27
CA SER A 84 -2.12 1.82 12.79
C SER A 84 -0.86 1.16 12.27
N GLU A 85 -0.17 0.46 13.15
CA GLU A 85 1.10 -0.18 12.83
C GLU A 85 0.94 -1.36 11.88
N TRP A 86 -0.18 -2.08 11.91
CA TRP A 86 -0.37 -3.25 11.04
C TRP A 86 -0.68 -2.83 9.59
N PRO A 87 0.07 -3.31 8.57
CA PRO A 87 0.95 -4.51 8.57
C PRO A 87 2.46 -4.24 8.58
N LEU A 88 2.93 -3.06 9.00
CA LEU A 88 4.33 -2.66 8.96
C LEU A 88 5.28 -3.66 9.66
N PRO A 89 4.96 -4.26 10.83
CA PRO A 89 5.85 -5.25 11.46
C PRO A 89 6.16 -6.46 10.57
N TRP A 90 5.19 -6.93 9.78
CA TRP A 90 5.41 -8.04 8.86
C TRP A 90 6.20 -7.61 7.62
N LEU A 91 5.91 -6.41 7.13
CA LEU A 91 6.56 -5.86 5.95
C LEU A 91 8.04 -5.50 6.23
N LEU A 92 8.31 -4.96 7.41
CA LEU A 92 9.62 -4.50 7.85
C LEU A 92 10.36 -5.53 8.73
N LYS A 93 9.94 -6.80 8.73
CA LYS A 93 10.55 -7.86 9.56
C LYS A 93 12.07 -8.03 9.37
N ASP A 94 12.58 -7.69 8.18
CA ASP A 94 14.00 -7.84 7.85
C ASP A 94 14.85 -6.70 8.44
N PHE A 95 14.21 -5.61 8.90
CA PHE A 95 14.80 -4.44 9.53
C PHE A 95 14.79 -4.62 11.06
N LYS A 96 15.83 -5.26 11.58
CA LYS A 96 15.90 -5.65 13.00
C LYS A 96 15.93 -4.46 13.98
N ALA A 97 16.35 -3.28 13.52
CA ALA A 97 16.42 -2.06 14.32
C ALA A 97 15.19 -1.13 14.11
N ALA A 98 14.04 -1.71 13.72
CA ALA A 98 12.77 -1.00 13.68
C ALA A 98 12.16 -0.85 15.08
N VAL A 99 11.94 0.40 15.48
CA VAL A 99 11.35 0.77 16.77
C VAL A 99 9.95 1.33 16.53
N TYR A 100 8.96 0.69 17.16
CA TYR A 100 7.57 1.11 17.12
C TYR A 100 7.25 1.90 18.39
N VAL A 101 6.73 3.11 18.23
CA VAL A 101 6.44 4.01 19.35
C VAL A 101 5.04 4.62 19.21
N ASN A 102 4.33 4.72 20.34
CA ASN A 102 3.06 5.45 20.41
C ASN A 102 3.28 6.97 20.45
N VAL A 103 4.33 7.39 21.15
CA VAL A 103 4.72 8.79 21.35
C VAL A 103 6.07 9.00 20.70
N LEU A 104 6.19 10.05 19.89
CA LEU A 104 7.42 10.38 19.20
C LEU A 104 8.48 10.82 20.24
N PRO A 105 9.66 10.16 20.32
CA PRO A 105 10.71 10.54 21.25
C PRO A 105 11.45 11.80 20.76
N ASP A 106 12.02 12.60 21.66
CA ASP A 106 12.72 13.85 21.31
C ASP A 106 13.90 13.65 20.34
N ASN A 107 14.54 12.48 20.40
CA ASN A 107 15.67 12.12 19.54
C ASN A 107 15.26 11.50 18.19
N TRP A 108 13.99 11.62 17.77
CA TRP A 108 13.48 11.02 16.53
C TRP A 108 14.26 11.41 15.26
N LYS A 109 14.90 12.58 15.26
CA LYS A 109 15.72 13.08 14.15
C LYS A 109 17.03 12.32 13.96
N THR A 110 17.46 11.56 14.96
CA THR A 110 18.69 10.77 14.88
C THR A 110 18.50 9.49 14.09
N TYR A 111 17.26 9.08 13.81
CA TYR A 111 16.97 7.87 13.05
C TYR A 111 17.21 8.11 11.55
N ASP A 112 17.62 7.05 10.84
CA ASP A 112 17.91 7.12 9.40
C ASP A 112 16.61 7.25 8.60
N ILE A 113 15.58 6.52 9.03
CA ILE A 113 14.27 6.46 8.39
C ILE A 113 13.19 6.60 9.47
N VAL A 114 12.25 7.50 9.23
CA VAL A 114 11.11 7.74 10.12
C VAL A 114 9.81 7.61 9.33
N ILE A 115 8.88 6.81 9.82
CA ILE A 115 7.53 6.70 9.29
C ILE A 115 6.59 7.35 10.31
N MET A 116 5.82 8.34 9.86
CA MET A 116 4.82 8.99 10.71
C MET A 116 3.50 9.28 9.98
N ASP A 117 2.40 9.37 10.72
CA ASP A 117 1.11 9.81 10.14
C ASP A 117 1.19 11.28 9.70
N ARG A 118 0.52 11.63 8.59
CA ARG A 118 0.55 12.99 8.03
C ARG A 118 0.14 14.09 9.01
N PRO A 119 -0.92 13.93 9.83
CA PRO A 119 -1.27 14.92 10.83
C PRO A 119 -0.17 15.17 11.87
N LEU A 120 0.62 14.14 12.22
CA LEU A 120 1.75 14.30 13.15
C LEU A 120 2.92 15.02 12.46
N PHE A 121 3.18 14.68 11.19
CA PHE A 121 4.20 15.37 10.39
C PHE A 121 3.93 16.87 10.34
N ASP A 122 2.70 17.28 10.03
CA ASP A 122 2.34 18.69 9.87
C ASP A 122 2.50 19.51 11.16
N VAL A 123 2.41 18.86 12.33
CA VAL A 123 2.58 19.49 13.64
C VAL A 123 4.05 19.51 14.10
N VAL A 124 4.78 18.41 13.93
CA VAL A 124 6.08 18.22 14.59
C VAL A 124 7.27 18.27 13.63
N ALA A 125 7.12 17.70 12.44
CA ALA A 125 8.23 17.49 11.51
C ALA A 125 8.28 18.53 10.38
N LYS A 126 7.16 19.21 10.09
CA LYS A 126 7.07 20.26 9.06
C LYS A 126 8.12 21.37 9.19
N PRO A 127 8.48 21.87 10.39
CA PRO A 127 9.56 22.86 10.53
C PRO A 127 10.95 22.35 10.12
N PHE A 128 11.12 21.03 10.00
CA PHE A 128 12.38 20.38 9.65
C PHE A 128 12.33 19.72 8.27
N GLU A 129 11.34 20.05 7.43
CA GLU A 129 11.13 19.35 6.16
C GLU A 129 12.33 19.41 5.23
N ASP A 130 13.10 20.48 5.26
CA ASP A 130 14.28 20.66 4.41
C ASP A 130 15.42 19.67 4.73
N ASN A 131 15.41 19.06 5.93
CA ASN A 131 16.44 18.12 6.36
C ASN A 131 16.16 16.67 5.93
N PHE A 132 14.96 16.41 5.41
CA PHE A 132 14.50 15.06 5.08
C PHE A 132 13.94 15.00 3.67
N PHE A 133 14.28 13.92 2.97
CA PHE A 133 13.50 13.50 1.82
C PHE A 133 12.16 12.93 2.30
N LYS A 134 11.07 13.43 1.70
CA LYS A 134 9.71 13.03 2.04
C LYS A 134 9.05 12.25 0.91
N LYS A 135 8.35 11.17 1.27
CA LYS A 135 7.47 10.44 0.36
C LYS A 135 6.16 10.12 1.05
N ASP A 136 5.08 10.71 0.55
CA ASP A 136 3.73 10.38 1.02
C ASP A 136 3.30 9.02 0.49
N PHE A 137 2.69 8.22 1.35
CA PHE A 137 2.11 6.93 1.00
C PHE A 137 0.85 6.67 1.85
N GLN A 138 0.12 5.61 1.50
CA GLN A 138 -1.02 5.18 2.30
C GLN A 138 -0.79 3.75 2.74
N ILE A 139 -1.03 3.48 4.02
CA ILE A 139 -1.06 2.11 4.56
C ILE A 139 -2.36 1.44 4.12
N ARG A 140 -3.48 2.15 4.27
CA ARG A 140 -4.83 1.74 3.85
C ARG A 140 -5.56 2.92 3.22
N PHE A 141 -6.55 2.65 2.39
CA PHE A 141 -7.29 3.69 1.67
C PHE A 141 -8.16 4.57 2.58
N GLU A 142 -8.66 4.02 3.68
CA GLU A 142 -9.52 4.72 4.66
C GLU A 142 -8.74 5.36 5.81
N GLN A 143 -7.41 5.18 5.83
CA GLN A 143 -6.54 5.78 6.84
C GLN A 143 -5.95 7.08 6.34
N GLU A 144 -5.63 7.95 7.30
CA GLU A 144 -4.81 9.13 7.02
C GLU A 144 -3.51 8.71 6.33
N PRO A 145 -3.04 9.49 5.34
CA PRO A 145 -1.78 9.19 4.68
C PRO A 145 -0.64 9.20 5.70
N SER A 146 0.37 8.39 5.43
CA SER A 146 1.62 8.35 6.19
C SER A 146 2.73 8.96 5.34
N VAL A 147 3.74 9.49 6.02
CA VAL A 147 4.90 10.11 5.41
C VAL A 147 6.12 9.28 5.78
N LEU A 148 6.87 8.87 4.75
CA LEU A 148 8.21 8.35 4.90
C LEU A 148 9.17 9.54 4.88
N LEU A 149 9.98 9.67 5.93
CA LEU A 149 11.07 10.62 6.04
C LEU A 149 12.39 9.85 5.99
N ILE A 150 13.31 10.31 5.16
CA ILE A 150 14.67 9.79 5.07
C ILE A 150 15.61 10.96 5.26
N THR A 151 16.55 10.84 6.20
CA THR A 151 17.51 11.92 6.47
C THR A 151 18.34 12.22 5.22
N ASN A 152 18.58 13.51 4.92
CA ASN A 152 19.34 13.92 3.72
C ASN A 152 20.79 13.41 3.70
N GLU A 153 21.33 12.98 4.84
CA GLU A 153 22.62 12.29 4.93
C GLU A 153 22.59 10.94 4.18
N ARG A 154 21.43 10.29 4.11
CA ARG A 154 21.20 9.00 3.44
C ARG A 154 20.84 9.16 1.97
N LYS A 155 21.71 9.86 1.24
CA LYS A 155 21.53 10.11 -0.19
C LYS A 155 21.49 8.83 -1.03
N ASP A 156 22.24 7.84 -0.56
CA ASP A 156 22.28 6.47 -1.04
C ASP A 156 20.88 5.84 -1.08
N ILE A 157 20.12 5.93 0.01
CA ILE A 157 18.76 5.40 0.09
C ILE A 157 17.79 6.26 -0.72
N ILE A 158 17.88 7.58 -0.65
CA ILE A 158 16.97 8.47 -1.39
C ILE A 158 17.04 8.22 -2.91
N SER A 159 18.22 7.87 -3.43
CA SER A 159 18.40 7.56 -4.87
C SER A 159 17.54 6.38 -5.34
N ILE A 160 17.24 5.40 -4.47
CA ILE A 160 16.40 4.24 -4.81
C ILE A 160 14.94 4.63 -5.06
N TYR A 161 14.53 5.78 -4.51
CA TYR A 161 13.18 6.31 -4.66
C TYR A 161 13.06 7.27 -5.84
N GLY A 162 14.12 7.41 -6.64
CA GLY A 162 14.15 8.35 -7.76
C GLY A 162 14.29 9.82 -7.32
N GLY A 163 14.71 10.06 -6.07
CA GLY A 163 15.09 11.41 -5.64
C GLY A 163 16.35 11.85 -6.37
N SER A 164 16.27 12.93 -7.13
CA SER A 164 17.43 13.61 -7.70
C SER A 164 17.90 14.69 -6.73
N PHE A 165 19.21 14.75 -6.49
CA PHE A 165 19.87 15.79 -5.68
C PHE A 165 20.27 16.98 -6.54
#